data_AF-A0A7J5VY25-F1
#
_entry.id   AF-A0A7J5VY25-F1
#
_cell.length_a   1.000
_cell.length_b   1.000
_cell.length_c   1.000
_cell.angle_alpha   90.00
_cell.angle_beta   90.00
_cell.angle_gamma   90.00
#
_symmetry.space_group_name_H-M   'P 1'
#
loop_
_entity.id
_entity.type
_entity.pdbx_description
1 polymer ?
#
loop_
_entity_poly.entity_id
_entity_poly.type
_entity_poly.pdbx_seq_one_letter_code
_entity_poly.pdbx_strand_id
1 'polypeptide(L)'
;MNISCFSTTATIELLMTIIMLAGLMVLIFHLYGNKKRIISARIIQFACICLLIPTIVILSLEKILSGETTATLLAGIAGYILAGIKDYNAGVSKIIKEGDKPEQKKEKIEVIEA
;
A
#
# COMPACT_ATOMS: atom_id res chain seq x y z
N MET A 1 8.94 26.41 33.58
CA MET A 1 7.73 25.74 33.07
C MET A 1 8.04 24.25 32.97
N ASN A 2 7.58 23.47 33.95
CA ASN A 2 7.82 22.04 34.03
C ASN A 2 6.96 21.32 32.98
N ILE A 3 7.59 20.63 32.03
CA ILE A 3 6.97 19.90 30.90
C ILE A 3 6.63 18.44 31.31
N SER A 4 6.54 18.15 32.60
CA SER A 4 6.47 16.77 33.11
C SER A 4 5.07 16.17 33.18
N CYS A 5 4.10 16.68 32.42
CA CYS A 5 2.71 16.19 32.42
C CYS A 5 2.20 15.81 31.02
N PHE A 6 3.06 15.20 30.18
CA PHE A 6 2.56 14.51 28.99
C PHE A 6 2.23 13.07 29.39
N SER A 7 0.93 12.74 29.43
CA SER A 7 0.48 11.35 29.55
C SER A 7 1.10 10.56 28.41
N THR A 8 1.64 9.36 28.70
CA THR A 8 2.24 8.48 27.69
C THR A 8 1.25 8.16 26.56
N THR A 9 -0.04 8.09 26.87
CA THR A 9 -1.13 7.94 25.89
C THR A 9 -1.18 9.10 24.91
N ALA A 10 -1.16 10.34 25.42
CA ALA A 10 -1.20 11.55 24.60
C ALA A 10 0.03 11.67 23.69
N THR A 11 1.20 11.24 24.16
CA THR A 11 2.40 11.20 23.30
C THR A 11 2.25 10.21 22.16
N ILE A 12 1.70 9.02 22.42
CA ILE A 12 1.50 7.99 21.39
C ILE A 12 0.43 8.44 20.39
N GLU A 13 -0.69 9.01 20.86
CA GLU A 13 -1.75 9.56 20.01
C GLU A 13 -1.21 10.66 19.08
N LEU A 14 -0.42 11.58 19.62
CA LEU A 14 0.22 12.65 18.85
C LEU A 14 1.15 12.07 17.78
N LEU A 15 2.01 11.10 18.16
CA LEU A 15 2.93 10.44 17.23
C LEU A 15 2.18 9.73 16.10
N MET A 16 1.14 8.95 16.44
CA MET A 16 0.31 8.23 15.46
C MET A 16 -0.44 9.19 14.53
N THR A 17 -0.92 10.32 15.06
CA THR A 17 -1.56 11.37 14.27
C THR A 17 -0.59 12.02 13.28
N ILE A 18 0.65 12.29 13.69
CA ILE A 18 1.70 12.83 12.80
C ILE A 18 2.01 11.83 11.67
N ILE A 19 2.15 10.54 12.00
CA ILE A 19 2.40 9.49 11.00
C ILE A 19 1.24 9.41 10.00
N MET A 20 0.00 9.45 10.49
CA MET A 20 -1.19 9.45 9.65
C MET A 20 -1.24 10.65 8.70
N LEU A 21 -0.91 11.85 9.21
CA LEU A 21 -0.88 13.08 8.41
C LEU A 21 0.23 13.02 7.35
N ALA A 22 1.43 12.54 7.71
CA ALA A 22 2.53 12.37 6.76
C ALA A 22 2.19 11.36 5.66
N GLY A 23 1.59 10.23 6.03
CA GLY A 23 1.13 9.22 5.07
C GLY A 23 0.06 9.74 4.12
N LEU A 24 -0.88 10.54 4.63
CA LEU A 24 -1.90 11.19 3.81
C LEU A 24 -1.27 12.17 2.80
N MET A 25 -0.30 12.99 3.24
CA MET A 25 0.42 13.89 2.34
C MET A 25 1.10 13.12 1.21
N VAL A 26 1.82 12.04 1.51
CA VAL A 26 2.47 11.19 0.50
C VAL A 26 1.45 10.64 -0.50
N LEU A 27 0.29 10.19 -0.01
CA LEU A 27 -0.77 9.65 -0.86
C LEU A 27 -1.37 10.71 -1.79
N ILE A 28 -1.59 11.93 -1.28
CA ILE A 28 -2.06 13.07 -2.07
C ILE A 28 -1.01 13.43 -3.13
N PHE A 29 0.26 13.62 -2.75
CA PHE A 29 1.32 13.92 -3.71
C PHE A 29 1.44 12.85 -4.80
N HIS A 30 1.33 11.58 -4.43
CA HIS A 30 1.36 10.48 -5.39
C HIS A 30 0.15 10.49 -6.34
N LEU A 31 -1.05 10.83 -5.85
CA LEU A 31 -2.27 10.88 -6.63
C LEU A 31 -2.29 12.08 -7.61
N TYR A 32 -1.79 13.24 -7.17
CA TYR A 32 -1.72 14.44 -8.01
C TYR A 32 -0.55 14.41 -8.99
N GLY A 33 0.59 13.81 -8.63
CA GLY A 33 1.77 13.71 -9.49
C GLY A 33 1.61 12.73 -10.65
N ASN A 34 0.81 11.68 -10.48
CA ASN A 34 0.61 10.66 -11.52
C ASN A 34 -0.60 11.00 -12.40
N LYS A 35 -0.33 11.45 -13.63
CA LYS A 35 -1.37 11.74 -14.64
C LYS A 35 -2.21 10.52 -15.05
N LYS A 36 -1.70 9.29 -14.83
CA LYS A 36 -2.45 8.05 -15.04
C LYS A 36 -3.07 7.64 -13.70
N ARG A 37 -4.39 7.75 -13.57
CA ARG A 37 -5.19 7.39 -12.38
C ARG A 37 -5.24 5.87 -12.11
N ILE A 38 -4.11 5.18 -12.19
CA ILE A 38 -4.04 3.74 -11.92
C ILE A 38 -3.65 3.58 -10.45
N ILE A 39 -4.65 3.27 -9.62
CA ILE A 39 -4.43 2.90 -8.22
C ILE A 39 -3.82 1.51 -8.22
N SER A 40 -2.52 1.45 -7.99
CA SER A 40 -1.81 0.18 -7.81
C SER A 40 -2.15 -0.43 -6.45
N ALA A 41 -2.23 -1.76 -6.36
CA ALA A 41 -2.46 -2.49 -5.10
C ALA A 41 -1.48 -2.05 -3.99
N ARG A 42 -0.25 -1.66 -4.36
CA ARG A 42 0.79 -1.13 -3.46
C ARG A 42 0.40 0.18 -2.78
N ILE A 43 -0.32 1.06 -3.46
CA ILE A 43 -0.77 2.34 -2.90
C ILE A 43 -1.86 2.09 -1.85
N ILE A 44 -2.73 1.11 -2.09
CA ILE A 44 -3.79 0.73 -1.14
C ILE A 44 -3.18 0.07 0.10
N GLN A 45 -2.16 -0.78 -0.06
CA GLN A 45 -1.39 -1.34 1.06
C GLN A 45 -0.68 -0.26 1.88
N PHE A 46 -0.05 0.70 1.21
CA PHE A 46 0.54 1.86 1.88
C PHE A 46 -0.52 2.65 2.65
N ALA A 47 -1.67 2.93 2.03
CA ALA A 47 -2.78 3.61 2.69
C ALA A 47 -3.28 2.85 3.93
N CYS A 48 -3.38 1.51 3.86
CA CYS A 48 -3.76 0.68 5.01
C CYS A 48 -2.74 0.80 6.16
N ILE A 49 -1.44 0.78 5.87
CA ILE A 49 -0.41 0.88 6.90
C ILE A 49 -0.37 2.28 7.51
N CYS A 50 -0.48 3.32 6.68
CA CYS A 50 -0.32 4.70 7.13
C CYS A 50 -1.58 5.31 7.75
N LEU A 51 -2.77 4.82 7.41
CA LEU A 51 -4.03 5.33 7.98
C LEU A 51 -4.63 4.33 8.97
N LEU A 52 -4.83 3.09 8.53
CA LEU A 52 -5.62 2.10 9.25
C LEU A 52 -4.91 1.62 10.53
N ILE A 53 -3.59 1.35 10.49
CA ILE A 53 -2.84 0.94 11.69
C ILE A 53 -2.83 2.04 12.76
N PRO A 54 -2.45 3.30 12.47
CA PRO A 54 -2.56 4.39 13.45
C PRO A 54 -3.96 4.56 14.03
N THR A 55 -5.01 4.47 13.19
CA THR A 55 -6.39 4.57 13.67
C THR A 55 -6.74 3.46 14.66
N ILE A 56 -6.38 2.21 14.36
CA ILE A 56 -6.64 1.08 15.28
C ILE A 56 -5.87 1.25 16.59
N VAL A 57 -4.62 1.71 16.55
CA VAL A 57 -3.82 1.95 17.75
C VAL A 57 -4.45 3.03 18.63
N ILE A 58 -4.87 4.16 18.03
CA ILE A 58 -5.54 5.25 18.77
C ILE A 58 -6.84 4.74 19.41
N LEU A 59 -7.71 4.09 18.63
CA LEU A 59 -8.98 3.59 19.15
C LEU A 59 -8.82 2.48 20.20
N SER A 60 -7.74 1.69 20.12
CA SER A 60 -7.40 0.69 21.12
C SER A 60 -6.90 1.33 22.43
N LEU A 61 -6.21 2.48 22.35
CA LEU A 61 -5.77 3.24 23.53
C LEU A 61 -6.94 3.93 24.23
N GLU A 62 -7.91 4.43 23.45
CA GLU A 62 -9.16 4.99 23.98
C GLU A 62 -10.12 3.93 24.54
N LYS A 63 -9.76 2.64 24.47
CA LYS A 63 -10.57 1.49 24.91
C LYS A 63 -11.95 1.42 24.23
N ILE A 64 -12.10 2.02 23.05
CA ILE A 64 -13.31 1.92 22.23
C ILE A 64 -13.42 0.53 21.60
N LEU A 65 -12.27 -0.06 21.23
CA LEU A 65 -12.20 -1.43 20.70
C LEU A 65 -11.91 -2.44 21.80
N SER A 66 -12.63 -3.57 21.76
CA SER A 66 -12.27 -4.75 22.55
C SER A 66 -10.98 -5.37 22.02
N GLY A 67 -10.19 -6.00 22.91
CA GLY A 67 -8.94 -6.65 22.52
C GLY A 67 -9.11 -7.70 21.42
N GLU A 68 -10.25 -8.41 21.42
CA GLU A 68 -10.63 -9.39 20.38
C GLU A 68 -10.80 -8.73 19.01
N THR A 69 -11.45 -7.56 18.97
CA THR A 69 -11.67 -6.80 17.74
C THR A 69 -10.35 -6.26 17.21
N THR A 70 -9.52 -5.68 18.08
CA THR A 70 -8.19 -5.17 17.72
C THR A 70 -7.30 -6.28 17.14
N ALA A 71 -7.27 -7.46 17.78
CA ALA A 71 -6.50 -8.60 17.30
C ALA A 71 -6.98 -9.07 15.92
N THR A 72 -8.31 -9.13 15.71
CA THR A 72 -8.91 -9.53 14.43
C THR A 72 -8.56 -8.55 13.32
N LEU A 73 -8.65 -7.23 13.59
CA LEU A 73 -8.30 -6.19 12.62
C LEU A 73 -6.81 -6.22 12.27
N LEU A 74 -5.93 -6.37 13.27
CA LEU A 74 -4.49 -6.48 13.04
C LEU A 74 -4.13 -7.73 12.24
N ALA A 75 -4.74 -8.88 12.55
CA ALA A 75 -4.52 -10.12 11.79
C ALA A 75 -5.01 -9.98 10.34
N GLY A 76 -6.16 -9.34 10.11
CA GLY A 76 -6.67 -9.05 8.78
C GLY A 76 -5.73 -8.17 7.96
N ILE A 77 -5.20 -7.10 8.56
CA ILE A 77 -4.24 -6.20 7.90
C ILE A 77 -2.93 -6.93 7.60
N ALA A 78 -2.41 -7.72 8.55
CA ALA A 78 -1.21 -8.51 8.34
C ALA A 78 -1.39 -9.49 7.17
N GLY A 79 -2.53 -10.19 7.11
CA GLY A 79 -2.88 -11.06 5.99
C GLY A 79 -2.96 -10.32 4.66
N TYR A 80 -3.60 -9.14 4.64
CA TYR A 80 -3.69 -8.31 3.44
C TYR A 80 -2.32 -7.84 2.92
N ILE A 81 -1.42 -7.42 3.82
CA ILE A 81 -0.07 -7.01 3.47
C ILE A 81 0.72 -8.21 2.90
N LEU A 82 0.64 -9.38 3.56
CA LEU A 82 1.32 -10.60 3.11
C LEU A 82 0.83 -11.06 1.73
N ALA A 83 -0.48 -10.96 1.45
CA ALA A 83 -1.04 -11.31 0.14
C ALA A 83 -0.40 -10.50 -1.00
N GLY A 84 -0.05 -9.24 -0.74
CA GLY A 84 0.63 -8.37 -1.71
C GLY A 84 2.05 -8.77 -2.09
N ILE A 85 2.75 -9.51 -1.23
CA ILE A 85 4.15 -9.90 -1.46
C ILE A 85 4.25 -10.90 -2.61
N LYS A 86 3.24 -11.78 -2.77
CA LYS A 86 3.23 -12.83 -3.79
C LYS A 86 3.21 -12.28 -5.22
N ASP A 87 2.49 -11.18 -5.45
CA ASP A 87 2.38 -10.57 -6.78
C ASP A 87 3.60 -9.73 -7.18
N TYR A 88 4.52 -9.45 -6.25
CA TYR A 88 5.72 -8.65 -6.52
C TYR A 88 6.65 -9.32 -7.55
N ASN A 89 6.66 -10.65 -7.61
CA ASN A 89 7.53 -11.41 -8.53
C ASN A 89 6.85 -11.74 -9.88
N ALA A 90 5.53 -11.59 -9.98
CA ALA A 90 4.78 -11.94 -11.19
C ALA A 90 4.96 -10.93 -12.34
N GLY A 91 5.23 -9.66 -12.02
CA GLY A 91 5.46 -8.62 -13.03
C GLY A 91 6.76 -8.81 -13.82
N VAL A 92 7.83 -9.27 -13.17
CA VAL A 92 9.12 -9.56 -13.82
C VAL A 92 8.99 -10.78 -14.73
N SER A 93 8.28 -11.83 -14.28
CA SER A 93 8.03 -13.03 -15.08
C SER A 93 7.23 -12.75 -16.35
N LYS A 94 6.32 -11.78 -16.38
CA LYS A 94 5.50 -11.50 -17.57
C LYS A 94 6.31 -10.86 -18.69
N ILE A 95 7.21 -9.93 -18.35
CA ILE A 95 8.10 -9.29 -19.33
C ILE A 95 9.06 -10.31 -19.96
N ILE A 96 9.57 -11.27 -19.17
CA ILE A 96 10.44 -12.34 -19.68
C ILE A 96 9.67 -13.30 -20.61
N LYS A 97 8.39 -13.60 -20.32
CA LYS A 97 7.58 -14.48 -21.17
C LYS A 97 7.08 -13.83 -22.48
N GLU A 98 6.97 -12.50 -22.54
CA GLU A 98 6.62 -11.78 -23.77
C GLU A 98 7.84 -11.43 -24.64
N GLY A 99 9.03 -11.30 -24.04
CA GLY A 99 10.29 -11.11 -24.78
C GLY A 99 10.85 -12.37 -25.45
N ASP A 100 10.34 -13.55 -25.10
CA ASP A 100 10.77 -14.87 -25.62
C ASP A 100 9.76 -15.46 -26.62
N LYS A 101 9.04 -14.61 -27.35
CA LYS A 101 8.37 -15.02 -28.59
C LYS A 101 9.21 -14.54 -29.77
N PRO A 102 10.04 -15.40 -30.38
CA PRO A 102 10.71 -15.05 -31.62
C PRO A 102 9.65 -14.82 -32.70
N GLU A 103 9.57 -13.57 -33.15
CA GLU A 103 9.48 -13.20 -34.56
C GLU A 103 8.51 -14.05 -35.40
N GLN A 104 7.21 -14.00 -35.08
CA GLN A 104 6.21 -14.42 -36.07
C GLN A 104 6.04 -13.34 -37.14
N LYS A 105 6.67 -13.66 -38.27
CA LYS A 105 6.07 -13.57 -39.61
C LYS A 105 6.44 -12.32 -40.43
N LYS A 106 7.71 -12.28 -40.82
CA LYS A 106 8.24 -11.70 -42.08
C LYS A 106 7.69 -12.34 -43.37
N GLU A 107 6.55 -13.02 -43.32
CA GLU A 107 5.98 -13.76 -44.46
C GLU A 107 4.70 -13.06 -44.95
N LYS A 108 4.85 -11.83 -45.42
CA LYS A 108 3.80 -11.14 -46.20
C LYS A 108 4.35 -10.19 -47.28
N ILE A 109 5.65 -10.25 -47.55
CA ILE A 109 6.30 -9.35 -48.51
C ILE A 109 6.54 -10.03 -49.88
N GLU A 110 6.46 -11.36 -49.98
CA GLU A 110 6.86 -12.08 -51.20
C GLU A 110 5.72 -12.54 -52.14
N VAL A 111 4.46 -12.15 -51.90
CA VAL A 111 3.30 -12.64 -52.68
C VAL A 111 2.55 -11.54 -53.45
N ILE A 112 3.16 -10.36 -53.68
CA ILE A 112 2.53 -9.29 -54.51
C ILE A 112 3.34 -8.99 -55.78
N GLU A 113 4.51 -9.61 -55.99
CA GLU A 113 5.30 -9.48 -57.24
C GLU A 113 5.44 -10.80 -58.01
N ALA A 114 4.36 -11.58 -58.13
CA ALA A 114 4.28 -12.70 -59.07
C ALA A 114 2.94 -12.70 -59.81
#